data_AF-A0A2D9PS84-F1
#
_entry.id   AF-A0A2D9PS84-F1
#
_cell.length_a   1.000
_cell.length_b   1.000
_cell.length_c   1.000
_cell.angle_alpha   90.00
_cell.angle_beta   90.00
_cell.angle_gamma   90.00
#
_symmetry.space_group_name_H-M   'P 1'
#
loop_
_entity.id
_entity.type
_entity.pdbx_description
1 polymer ?
#
loop_
_entity_poly.entity_id
_entity_poly.type
_entity_poly.pdbx_seq_one_letter_code
_entity_poly.pdbx_strand_id
1 'polypeptide(L)'
;MERPEIDWDDTDAFTAGTVGPLGRRVFFIQARRAGQVVSLKLEKQQVAGLADFLDGLMGDLPPIDEPASEIVETAAEFDDPVEADWVVGSLGITYQQSTDRLVLIAEELLRDEDLLPAQARFPMRRELVAAFIVRARQLVAAGRPPCPWCGAPLDPTVDGWCPCAN
;
A
#
# COMPACT_ATOMS: atom_id res chain seq x y z
N MET A 1 0.23 -27.72 4.73
CA MET A 1 1.09 -26.64 4.21
C MET A 1 1.15 -25.61 5.31
N GLU A 2 2.30 -25.45 5.95
CA GLU A 2 2.51 -24.36 6.91
C GLU A 2 2.29 -23.04 6.17
N ARG A 3 1.41 -22.19 6.70
CA ARG A 3 1.14 -20.88 6.13
C ARG A 3 2.28 -19.95 6.51
N PRO A 4 2.84 -19.17 5.58
CA PRO A 4 4.05 -18.40 5.83
C PRO A 4 3.78 -17.30 6.87
N GLU A 5 4.44 -17.41 8.01
CA GLU A 5 4.65 -16.30 8.94
C GLU A 5 5.89 -15.55 8.48
N ILE A 6 5.72 -14.27 8.13
CA ILE A 6 6.82 -13.39 7.75
C ILE A 6 7.05 -12.45 8.92
N ASP A 7 8.13 -12.68 9.67
CA ASP A 7 8.56 -11.80 10.75
C ASP A 7 9.97 -11.31 10.47
N TRP A 8 10.07 -10.08 9.94
CA TRP A 8 11.35 -9.45 9.64
C TRP A 8 11.79 -8.53 10.77
N ASP A 9 13.11 -8.37 10.90
CA ASP A 9 13.73 -7.44 11.83
C ASP A 9 13.73 -5.99 11.31
N ASP A 10 13.75 -5.80 9.99
CA ASP A 10 13.61 -4.51 9.31
C ASP A 10 13.13 -4.70 7.86
N THR A 11 12.83 -3.58 7.18
CA THR A 11 12.39 -3.58 5.77
C THR A 11 13.29 -2.66 4.94
N ASP A 12 13.90 -3.22 3.88
CA ASP A 12 14.82 -2.49 3.02
C ASP A 12 14.07 -1.59 2.02
N ALA A 13 12.92 -2.06 1.54
CA ALA A 13 12.07 -1.36 0.58
C ALA A 13 10.59 -1.71 0.80
N PHE A 14 9.73 -0.71 0.66
CA PHE A 14 8.28 -0.83 0.82
C PHE A 14 7.57 0.13 -0.13
N THR A 15 6.64 -0.36 -0.94
CA THR A 15 5.98 0.44 -1.97
C THR A 15 4.57 -0.06 -2.25
N ALA A 16 3.76 0.80 -2.87
CA ALA A 16 2.47 0.44 -3.42
C ALA A 16 2.52 0.43 -4.96
N GLY A 17 1.83 -0.54 -5.56
CA GLY A 17 1.73 -0.66 -7.01
C GLY A 17 0.39 -1.21 -7.48
N THR A 18 0.20 -1.16 -8.80
CA THR A 18 -0.98 -1.73 -9.44
C THR A 18 -0.63 -2.47 -10.71
N VAL A 19 -1.34 -3.55 -10.98
CA VAL A 19 -1.28 -4.30 -12.24
C VAL A 19 -2.63 -4.20 -12.96
N GLY A 20 -2.59 -4.12 -14.30
CA GLY A 20 -3.77 -4.09 -15.16
C GLY A 20 -4.24 -2.67 -15.57
N PRO A 21 -5.26 -2.60 -16.45
CA PRO A 21 -5.70 -1.33 -17.04
C PRO A 21 -6.48 -0.46 -16.06
N LEU A 22 -6.59 0.83 -16.39
CA LEU A 22 -7.42 1.81 -15.66
C LEU A 22 -8.83 1.27 -15.44
N GLY A 23 -9.33 1.30 -14.20
CA GLY A 23 -10.67 0.80 -13.84
C GLY A 23 -10.76 -0.71 -13.56
N ARG A 24 -9.73 -1.49 -13.89
CA ARG A 24 -9.60 -2.91 -13.51
C ARG A 24 -8.26 -3.21 -12.86
N ARG A 25 -7.68 -2.21 -12.21
CA ARG A 25 -6.39 -2.33 -11.53
C ARG A 25 -6.53 -3.21 -10.29
N VAL A 26 -5.58 -4.11 -10.11
CA VAL A 26 -5.37 -4.84 -8.86
C VAL A 26 -4.29 -4.09 -8.08
N PHE A 27 -4.54 -3.80 -6.80
CA PHE A 27 -3.63 -3.07 -5.94
C PHE A 27 -2.78 -4.04 -5.13
N PHE A 28 -1.52 -3.65 -4.93
CA PHE A 28 -0.55 -4.39 -4.16
C PHE A 28 0.25 -3.46 -3.26
N ILE A 29 0.70 -4.02 -2.14
CA ILE A 29 1.90 -3.52 -1.45
C ILE A 29 3.02 -4.55 -1.66
N GLN A 30 4.24 -4.05 -1.77
CA GLN A 30 5.42 -4.89 -1.93
C GLN A 30 6.47 -4.48 -0.90
N ALA A 31 6.96 -5.46 -0.15
CA ALA A 31 8.02 -5.30 0.84
C ALA A 31 9.24 -6.13 0.43
N ARG A 32 10.45 -5.64 0.71
CA ARG A 32 11.69 -6.36 0.45
C ARG A 32 12.62 -6.36 1.64
N ARG A 33 13.30 -7.48 1.83
CA ARG A 33 14.37 -7.64 2.82
C ARG A 33 15.36 -8.70 2.35
N ALA A 34 16.65 -8.37 2.30
CA ALA A 34 17.73 -9.32 2.02
C ALA A 34 17.49 -10.19 0.75
N GLY A 35 16.91 -9.59 -0.30
CA GLY A 35 16.57 -10.27 -1.56
C GLY A 35 15.24 -11.04 -1.56
N GLN A 36 14.57 -11.20 -0.42
CA GLN A 36 13.19 -11.67 -0.36
C GLN A 36 12.24 -10.54 -0.76
N VAL A 37 11.23 -10.87 -1.56
CA VAL A 37 10.16 -9.95 -1.97
C VAL A 37 8.83 -10.57 -1.55
N VAL A 38 7.99 -9.78 -0.89
CA VAL A 38 6.62 -10.16 -0.50
C VAL A 38 5.67 -9.20 -1.17
N SER A 39 4.69 -9.74 -1.90
CA SER A 39 3.71 -9.03 -2.71
C SER A 39 2.30 -9.38 -2.25
N LEU A 40 1.69 -8.48 -1.47
CA LEU A 40 0.35 -8.69 -0.92
C LEU A 40 -0.69 -7.96 -1.74
N LYS A 41 -1.82 -8.62 -2.03
CA LYS A 41 -2.94 -8.01 -2.75
C LYS A 41 -3.89 -7.32 -1.79
N LEU A 42 -4.25 -6.07 -2.10
CA LEU A 42 -5.12 -5.24 -1.27
C LEU A 42 -6.29 -4.68 -2.09
N GLU A 43 -7.33 -4.25 -1.37
CA GLU A 43 -8.33 -3.35 -1.92
C GLU A 43 -7.80 -1.91 -2.04
N LYS A 44 -8.33 -1.15 -3.00
CA LYS A 44 -8.00 0.27 -3.16
C LYS A 44 -8.22 1.06 -1.87
N GLN A 45 -9.31 0.76 -1.14
CA GLN A 45 -9.65 1.47 0.10
C GLN A 45 -8.68 1.16 1.23
N GLN A 46 -8.15 -0.07 1.30
CA GLN A 46 -7.11 -0.42 2.27
C GLN A 46 -5.82 0.35 1.99
N VAL A 47 -5.40 0.49 0.73
CA VAL A 47 -4.22 1.29 0.37
C VAL A 47 -4.40 2.77 0.73
N ALA A 48 -5.58 3.33 0.42
CA ALA A 48 -5.90 4.72 0.75
C ALA A 48 -5.92 4.96 2.27
N GLY A 49 -6.66 4.11 3.01
CA GLY A 49 -6.77 4.21 4.46
C GLY A 49 -5.43 4.01 5.17
N LEU A 50 -4.58 3.11 4.68
CA LEU A 50 -3.23 2.91 5.20
C LEU A 50 -2.38 4.17 5.04
N ALA A 51 -2.41 4.79 3.86
CA ALA A 51 -1.66 6.03 3.61
C ALA A 51 -2.12 7.17 4.52
N ASP A 52 -3.42 7.36 4.68
CA ASP A 52 -3.97 8.43 5.52
C ASP A 52 -3.71 8.19 7.01
N PHE A 53 -3.82 6.94 7.47
CA PHE A 53 -3.48 6.58 8.86
C PHE A 53 -1.99 6.82 9.15
N LEU A 54 -1.09 6.37 8.27
CA LEU A 54 0.34 6.56 8.44
C LEU A 54 0.73 8.04 8.41
N ASP A 55 0.10 8.85 7.56
CA ASP A 55 0.32 10.30 7.49
C ASP A 55 -0.08 11.00 8.79
N GLY A 56 -1.25 10.67 9.34
CA GLY A 56 -1.69 11.16 10.65
C GLY A 56 -0.72 10.77 11.76
N LEU A 57 -0.35 9.48 11.83
CA LEU A 57 0.60 8.98 12.82
C LEU A 57 1.97 9.64 12.69
N MET A 58 2.45 9.89 11.47
CA MET A 58 3.70 10.58 11.21
C MET A 58 3.66 12.06 11.63
N GLY A 59 2.49 12.70 11.56
CA GLY A 59 2.27 14.07 12.03
C GLY A 59 2.38 14.24 13.54
N ASP A 60 2.15 13.17 14.31
CA ASP A 60 2.29 13.16 15.77
C ASP A 60 3.73 12.89 16.24
N LEU A 61 4.63 12.53 15.31
CA LEU A 61 6.04 12.23 15.59
C LEU A 61 6.94 13.44 15.29
N PRO A 62 8.13 13.55 15.92
CA PRO A 62 9.10 14.60 15.59
C PRO A 62 9.39 14.63 14.08
N PRO A 63 9.67 15.78 13.44
CA PRO A 63 9.93 15.79 12.00
C PRO A 63 11.09 14.86 11.61
N ILE A 64 11.05 14.34 10.38
CA ILE A 64 12.21 13.69 9.77
C ILE A 64 13.20 14.82 9.38
N ASP A 65 14.48 14.65 9.71
CA ASP A 65 15.51 15.65 9.40
C ASP A 65 15.93 15.65 7.92
N GLU A 66 15.66 14.56 7.18
CA GLU A 66 15.91 14.43 5.74
C GLU A 66 14.98 15.34 4.90
N PRO A 67 15.51 15.98 3.86
CA PRO A 67 14.71 16.80 2.95
C PRO A 67 13.74 15.95 2.12
N ALA A 68 12.59 16.53 1.76
CA ALA A 68 11.54 15.83 1.02
C ALA A 68 12.00 15.23 -0.33
N SER A 69 13.01 15.80 -0.98
CA SER A 69 13.60 15.25 -2.20
C SER A 69 14.27 13.89 -1.97
N GLU A 70 15.02 13.74 -0.87
CA GLU A 70 15.71 12.50 -0.52
C GLU A 70 14.71 11.40 -0.08
N ILE A 71 13.60 11.81 0.54
CA ILE A 71 12.47 10.92 0.84
C ILE A 71 11.84 10.37 -0.45
N VAL A 72 11.69 11.19 -1.48
CA VAL A 72 11.17 10.71 -2.78
C VAL A 72 12.14 9.72 -3.44
N GLU A 73 13.45 9.94 -3.31
CA GLU A 73 14.48 9.00 -3.80
C GLU A 73 14.48 7.67 -3.02
N THR A 74 13.96 7.67 -1.79
CA THR A 74 13.72 6.44 -1.00
C THR A 74 12.54 5.61 -1.52
N ALA A 75 11.72 6.13 -2.44
CA ALA A 75 10.60 5.40 -3.00
C ALA A 75 11.07 4.12 -3.71
N ALA A 76 10.67 2.97 -3.17
CA ALA A 76 11.03 1.70 -3.76
C ALA A 76 10.29 1.45 -5.08
N GLU A 77 11.02 0.84 -6.02
CA GLU A 77 10.47 0.36 -7.28
C GLU A 77 9.46 -0.77 -7.03
N PHE A 78 8.41 -0.78 -7.84
CA PHE A 78 7.38 -1.82 -7.81
C PHE A 78 7.57 -2.73 -9.02
N ASP A 79 7.73 -4.02 -8.75
CA ASP A 79 7.75 -5.07 -9.77
C ASP A 79 6.39 -5.76 -9.86
N ASP A 80 5.93 -6.05 -11.08
CA ASP A 80 4.72 -6.84 -11.31
C ASP A 80 4.90 -8.23 -10.69
N PRO A 81 4.10 -8.60 -9.66
CA PRO A 81 4.35 -9.81 -8.91
C PRO A 81 3.92 -11.09 -9.65
N VAL A 82 3.22 -10.98 -10.79
CA VAL A 82 2.54 -12.07 -11.52
C VAL A 82 1.42 -12.71 -10.70
N GLU A 83 1.70 -13.17 -9.48
CA GLU A 83 0.75 -13.67 -8.49
C GLU A 83 0.99 -13.02 -7.11
N ALA A 84 -0.06 -12.90 -6.31
CA ALA A 84 0.06 -12.41 -4.94
C ALA A 84 0.49 -13.57 -4.03
N ASP A 85 1.27 -13.27 -2.97
CA ASP A 85 1.48 -14.23 -1.88
C ASP A 85 0.15 -14.57 -1.20
N TRP A 86 -0.66 -13.55 -0.93
CA TRP A 86 -2.04 -13.68 -0.43
C TRP A 86 -2.83 -12.36 -0.52
N VAL A 87 -4.13 -12.43 -0.26
CA VAL A 87 -5.05 -11.27 -0.23
C VAL A 87 -5.18 -10.78 1.20
N VAL A 88 -5.01 -9.48 1.44
CA VAL A 88 -5.06 -8.89 2.78
C VAL A 88 -6.50 -8.76 3.27
N GLY A 89 -6.77 -9.31 4.45
CA GLY A 89 -8.02 -9.13 5.18
C GLY A 89 -7.96 -7.96 6.15
N SER A 90 -6.88 -7.86 6.92
CA SER A 90 -6.69 -6.82 7.95
C SER A 90 -5.29 -6.20 7.88
N LEU A 91 -5.21 -4.94 8.31
CA LEU A 91 -3.96 -4.18 8.47
C LEU A 91 -3.94 -3.57 9.86
N GLY A 92 -2.82 -3.70 10.56
CA GLY A 92 -2.54 -3.05 11.84
C GLY A 92 -1.21 -2.32 11.79
N ILE A 93 -1.13 -1.16 12.44
CA ILE A 93 0.11 -0.39 12.56
C ILE A 93 0.43 -0.21 14.04
N THR A 94 1.71 -0.37 14.38
CA THR A 94 2.24 0.06 15.68
C THR A 94 3.52 0.85 15.51
N TYR A 95 3.80 1.75 16.44
CA TYR A 95 5.05 2.51 16.46
C TYR A 95 5.94 2.02 17.60
N GLN A 96 7.12 1.52 17.26
CA GLN A 96 8.11 1.02 18.18
C GLN A 96 9.17 2.08 18.45
N GLN A 97 8.99 2.80 19.56
CA GLN A 97 9.87 3.91 19.98
C GLN A 97 11.33 3.50 20.19
N SER A 98 11.58 2.28 20.68
CA SER A 98 12.95 1.82 21.02
C SER A 98 13.87 1.73 19.81
N THR A 99 13.31 1.50 18.62
CA THR A 99 14.03 1.28 17.36
C THR A 99 13.65 2.31 16.30
N ASP A 100 12.80 3.28 16.64
CA ASP A 100 12.20 4.25 15.72
C ASP A 100 11.65 3.57 14.44
N ARG A 101 10.72 2.63 14.63
CA ARG A 101 10.10 1.86 13.53
C ARG A 101 8.59 1.95 13.57
N LEU A 102 7.99 2.19 12.41
CA LEU A 102 6.58 1.90 12.18
C LEU A 102 6.47 0.47 11.69
N VAL A 103 5.76 -0.36 12.44
CA VAL A 103 5.59 -1.77 12.12
C VAL A 103 4.21 -1.98 11.54
N LEU A 104 4.17 -2.40 10.27
CA LEU A 104 2.97 -2.86 9.61
C LEU A 104 2.77 -4.35 9.88
N ILE A 105 1.59 -4.71 10.36
CA ILE A 105 1.11 -6.08 10.49
C ILE A 105 -0.01 -6.26 9.46
N ALA A 106 0.14 -7.23 8.58
CA ALA A 106 -0.87 -7.59 7.61
C ALA A 106 -1.32 -9.03 7.85
N GLU A 107 -2.61 -9.31 7.74
CA GLU A 107 -3.16 -10.67 7.89
C GLU A 107 -3.98 -11.08 6.68
N GLU A 108 -3.86 -12.36 6.33
CA GLU A 108 -4.55 -12.97 5.21
C GLU A 108 -6.07 -12.96 5.37
N LEU A 109 -6.76 -12.63 4.28
CA LEU A 109 -8.19 -12.78 4.15
C LEU A 109 -8.53 -14.26 3.95
N LEU A 110 -9.20 -14.84 4.94
CA LEU A 110 -9.67 -16.22 4.87
C LEU A 110 -11.15 -16.30 4.51
N ARG A 111 -11.49 -17.38 3.80
CA ARG A 111 -12.89 -17.76 3.54
C ARG A 111 -13.42 -18.76 4.57
N ASP A 112 -12.52 -19.43 5.26
CA ASP A 112 -12.80 -20.46 6.26
C ASP A 112 -12.15 -20.01 7.58
N GLU A 113 -12.99 -19.76 8.58
CA GLU A 113 -12.61 -19.26 9.89
C GLU A 113 -11.87 -20.32 10.73
N ASP A 114 -11.95 -21.61 10.35
CA ASP A 114 -11.24 -22.69 11.04
C ASP A 114 -9.74 -22.75 10.66
N LEU A 115 -9.31 -21.92 9.71
CA LEU A 115 -7.91 -21.84 9.28
C LEU A 115 -7.20 -20.66 9.94
N LEU A 116 -5.90 -20.82 10.24
CA LEU A 116 -5.06 -19.75 10.80
C LEU A 116 -4.53 -18.85 9.68
N PRO A 117 -4.75 -17.52 9.67
CA PRO A 117 -4.32 -16.66 8.58
C PRO A 117 -2.80 -16.59 8.48
N ALA A 118 -2.25 -16.50 7.26
CA ALA A 118 -0.87 -16.04 7.09
C ALA A 118 -0.74 -14.60 7.64
N GLN A 119 0.41 -14.29 8.24
CA GLN A 119 0.69 -12.98 8.82
C GLN A 119 2.05 -12.49 8.35
N ALA A 120 2.15 -11.19 8.07
CA ALA A 120 3.41 -10.53 7.78
C ALA A 120 3.62 -9.31 8.66
N ARG A 121 4.84 -9.16 9.19
CA ARG A 121 5.29 -8.05 10.02
C ARG A 121 6.45 -7.35 9.32
N PHE A 122 6.23 -6.08 8.99
CA PHE A 122 7.17 -5.22 8.28
C PHE A 122 7.53 -4.01 9.14
N PRO A 123 8.61 -4.06 9.94
CA PRO A 123 9.18 -2.87 10.56
C PRO A 123 9.77 -1.97 9.48
N MET A 124 9.41 -0.69 9.48
CA MET A 124 9.85 0.29 8.49
C MET A 124 10.41 1.53 9.17
N ARG A 125 11.50 2.04 8.63
CA ARG A 125 12.01 3.38 8.96
C ARG A 125 11.02 4.46 8.50
N ARG A 126 11.06 5.60 9.18
CA ARG A 126 10.09 6.69 8.98
C ARG A 126 10.13 7.27 7.57
N GLU A 127 11.30 7.27 6.95
CA GLU A 127 11.50 7.88 5.62
C GLU A 127 10.95 6.95 4.53
N LEU A 128 11.00 5.64 4.76
CA LEU A 128 10.34 4.66 3.91
C LEU A 128 8.81 4.78 3.99
N VAL A 129 8.28 5.03 5.19
CA VAL A 129 6.85 5.30 5.39
C VAL A 129 6.43 6.60 4.68
N ALA A 130 7.22 7.67 4.81
CA ALA A 130 6.95 8.93 4.13
C ALA A 130 6.94 8.77 2.60
N ALA A 131 7.92 8.05 2.04
CA ALA A 131 7.96 7.72 0.62
C ALA A 131 6.73 6.90 0.18
N PHE A 132 6.35 5.90 0.99
CA PHE A 132 5.17 5.08 0.75
C PHE A 132 3.88 5.91 0.73
N ILE A 133 3.68 6.83 1.68
CA ILE A 133 2.48 7.69 1.75
C ILE A 133 2.31 8.48 0.45
N VAL A 134 3.40 9.12 -0.01
CA VAL A 134 3.39 9.90 -1.26
C VAL A 134 3.01 9.00 -2.43
N ARG A 135 3.66 7.83 -2.56
CA ARG A 135 3.40 6.88 -3.63
C ARG A 135 1.98 6.34 -3.62
N ALA A 136 1.49 5.92 -2.46
CA ALA A 136 0.15 5.36 -2.28
C ALA A 136 -0.94 6.38 -2.63
N ARG A 137 -0.80 7.63 -2.19
CA ARG A 137 -1.72 8.72 -2.53
C ARG A 137 -1.76 8.99 -4.03
N GLN A 138 -0.60 9.11 -4.66
CA GLN A 138 -0.51 9.28 -6.13
C GLN A 138 -1.17 8.12 -6.87
N LEU A 139 -0.92 6.88 -6.44
CA LEU A 139 -1.47 5.67 -7.06
C LEU A 139 -3.00 5.59 -6.95
N VAL A 140 -3.54 5.91 -5.77
CA VAL A 140 -4.99 5.95 -5.48
C VAL A 140 -5.68 7.07 -6.26
N ALA A 141 -5.04 8.24 -6.34
CA ALA A 141 -5.52 9.42 -7.05
C ALA A 141 -5.44 9.27 -8.57
N ALA A 142 -4.47 8.50 -9.08
CA ALA A 142 -4.34 8.17 -10.50
C ALA A 142 -5.49 7.32 -11.06
N GLY A 143 -6.57 7.12 -10.31
CA GLY A 143 -7.84 6.59 -10.81
C GLY A 143 -8.49 7.54 -11.83
N ARG A 144 -9.63 7.12 -12.39
CA ARG A 144 -10.34 7.92 -13.40
C ARG A 144 -10.91 9.17 -12.69
N PRO A 145 -10.69 10.38 -13.21
CA PRO A 145 -11.22 11.59 -12.59
C PRO A 145 -12.75 11.47 -12.46
N PRO A 146 -13.34 12.01 -11.39
CA PRO A 146 -14.77 12.00 -11.23
C PRO A 146 -15.41 12.85 -12.33
N CYS A 147 -16.51 12.35 -12.88
CA CYS A 147 -17.35 13.10 -13.80
C CYS A 147 -17.83 14.39 -13.13
N PRO A 148 -17.67 15.58 -13.76
CA PRO A 148 -18.09 16.85 -13.15
C PRO A 148 -19.61 16.97 -12.98
N TRP A 149 -20.41 16.11 -13.62
CA TRP A 149 -21.88 16.13 -13.50
C TRP A 149 -22.44 15.14 -12.48
N CYS A 150 -21.94 13.90 -12.45
CA CYS A 150 -22.50 12.84 -11.60
C CYS A 150 -21.51 12.24 -10.59
N GLY A 151 -20.24 12.66 -10.60
CA GLY A 151 -19.19 12.15 -9.72
C GLY A 151 -18.67 10.74 -10.07
N ALA A 152 -19.30 10.03 -11.02
CA ALA A 152 -18.86 8.71 -11.44
C ALA A 152 -17.50 8.75 -12.16
N PRO A 153 -16.62 7.74 -12.03
CA PRO A 153 -15.31 7.76 -12.70
C PRO A 153 -15.48 7.73 -14.23
N LEU A 154 -14.84 8.67 -14.95
CA LEU A 154 -14.97 8.79 -16.42
C LEU A 154 -14.55 7.49 -17.14
N ASP A 155 -15.20 7.15 -18.25
CA ASP A 155 -14.84 5.98 -19.07
C ASP A 155 -13.68 6.34 -20.04
N PRO A 156 -12.59 5.55 -20.08
CA PRO A 156 -11.43 5.88 -20.91
C PRO A 156 -11.64 5.61 -22.41
N THR A 157 -12.69 4.87 -22.79
CA THR A 157 -13.02 4.57 -24.20
C THR A 157 -13.85 5.65 -24.86
N VAL A 158 -14.45 6.53 -24.06
CA VAL A 158 -15.28 7.65 -24.52
C VAL A 158 -14.66 8.93 -23.97
N ASP A 159 -14.09 9.73 -24.87
CA ASP A 159 -13.22 10.89 -24.64
C ASP A 159 -13.73 11.90 -23.58
N GLY A 160 -13.65 11.54 -22.29
CA GLY A 160 -14.24 12.29 -21.18
C GLY A 160 -15.78 12.36 -21.16
N TRP A 161 -16.48 11.56 -21.97
CA TRP A 161 -17.94 11.64 -22.09
C TRP A 161 -18.66 10.84 -20.99
N CYS A 162 -19.72 11.42 -20.41
CA CYS A 162 -20.55 10.79 -19.40
C CYS A 162 -21.97 10.53 -19.94
N PRO A 163 -22.51 9.30 -19.84
CA PRO A 163 -23.90 9.00 -20.25
C PRO A 163 -24.97 9.81 -19.50
N CYS A 164 -24.65 10.32 -18.30
CA CYS A 164 -25.56 11.17 -17.53
C CYS A 164 -25.62 12.63 -18.04
N ALA A 165 -24.81 12.99 -19.04
CA ALA A 165 -24.81 14.33 -19.64
C ALA A 165 -25.91 14.53 -20.71
N ASN A 166 -26.87 13.60 -20.82
CA ASN A 166 -27.94 13.61 -21.80
C ASN A 166 -29.31 13.48 -21.13
#